data_AF-A0A6G4NSH1-F1
#
_entry.id   AF-A0A6G4NSH1-F1
#
_cell.length_a   1.000
_cell.length_b   1.000
_cell.length_c   1.000
_cell.angle_alpha   90.00
_cell.angle_beta   90.00
_cell.angle_gamma   90.00
#
_symmetry.space_group_name_H-M   'P 1'
#
loop_
_entity.id
_entity.type
_entity.pdbx_description
1 polymer ?
#
loop_
_entity_poly.entity_id
_entity_poly.type
_entity_poly.pdbx_seq_one_letter_code
_entity_poly.pdbx_strand_id
1 'polypeptide(L)'
;MSKPKYPFEKRLEVVNHYFTTDDGYRIISARFGVPRTQVRTWVALYEKHGEKGLIPKPKGVSADPELRIKVVKAVIEQHMSLNQAAAHFMLAGSGSVARWLKVYEERGEAGLRALK
;
A
#
# COMPACT_ATOMS: atom_id res chain seq x y z
N MET A 1 7.45 14.73 3.96
CA MET A 1 6.48 13.61 3.86
C MET A 1 5.51 13.70 5.03
N SER A 2 4.20 13.62 4.80
CA SER A 2 3.22 13.62 5.90
C SER A 2 3.33 12.32 6.68
N LYS A 3 3.32 12.37 8.02
CA LYS A 3 3.23 11.18 8.87
C LYS A 3 1.94 10.40 8.51
N PRO A 4 1.99 9.07 8.39
CA PRO A 4 0.80 8.27 8.13
C PRO A 4 -0.17 8.41 9.31
N LYS A 5 -1.48 8.52 9.02
CA LYS A 5 -2.54 8.61 10.05
C LYS A 5 -2.45 7.50 11.09
N TYR A 6 -2.02 6.31 10.66
CA TYR A 6 -1.78 5.16 11.52
C TYR A 6 -0.37 4.64 11.24
N PRO A 7 0.59 4.85 12.18
CA PRO A 7 1.95 4.34 12.06
C PRO A 7 1.99 2.81 12.24
N PHE A 8 3.14 2.19 11.98
CA PHE A 8 3.29 0.73 11.97
C PHE A 8 2.92 0.12 13.32
N GLU A 9 3.44 0.72 14.39
CA GLU A 9 3.31 0.26 15.77
C GLU A 9 1.83 0.21 16.17
N LYS A 10 1.05 1.25 15.82
CA LYS A 10 -0.39 1.28 16.09
C LYS A 10 -1.15 0.19 15.31
N ARG A 11 -0.72 -0.14 14.09
CA ARG A 11 -1.36 -1.22 13.32
C ARG A 11 -1.03 -2.59 13.90
N LEU A 12 0.23 -2.78 14.31
CA LEU A 12 0.68 -4.00 14.96
C LEU A 12 -0.06 -4.24 16.27
N GLU A 13 -0.23 -3.21 17.10
CA GLU A 13 -1.01 -3.25 18.33
C GLU A 13 -2.46 -3.71 18.08
N VAL A 14 -3.13 -3.10 17.08
CA VAL A 14 -4.51 -3.44 16.71
C VAL A 14 -4.64 -4.90 16.27
N VAL A 15 -3.69 -5.39 15.48
CA VAL A 15 -3.72 -6.76 14.95
C VAL A 15 -3.37 -7.77 16.03
N ASN A 16 -2.38 -7.48 16.87
CA ASN A 16 -2.05 -8.32 18.02
C ASN A 16 -3.25 -8.44 18.98
N HIS A 17 -3.97 -7.35 19.24
CA HIS A 17 -5.20 -7.40 20.05
C HIS A 17 -6.24 -8.34 19.43
N TYR A 18 -6.42 -8.30 18.11
CA TYR A 18 -7.33 -9.22 17.41
C TYR A 18 -6.94 -10.69 17.60
N PHE A 19 -5.65 -11.02 17.59
CA PHE A 19 -5.18 -12.40 17.73
C PHE A 19 -5.03 -12.91 19.17
N THR A 20 -5.04 -12.01 20.16
CA THR A 20 -4.81 -12.34 21.57
C THR A 20 -6.08 -12.26 22.42
N THR A 21 -7.20 -11.81 21.85
CA THR A 21 -8.47 -11.65 22.54
C THR A 21 -9.63 -12.15 21.68
N ASP A 22 -10.78 -12.40 22.30
CA ASP A 22 -12.03 -12.71 21.58
C ASP A 22 -12.81 -11.45 21.15
N ASP A 23 -12.18 -10.27 21.21
CA ASP A 23 -12.83 -9.01 20.83
C ASP A 23 -13.12 -8.98 19.33
N GLY A 24 -14.40 -8.89 18.96
CA GLY A 24 -14.78 -8.69 17.56
C GLY A 24 -14.39 -7.31 17.02
N TYR A 25 -14.36 -7.17 15.69
CA TYR A 25 -13.99 -5.94 14.98
C TYR A 25 -14.67 -4.65 15.47
N ARG A 26 -15.91 -4.75 15.99
CA ARG A 26 -16.63 -3.61 16.58
C ARG A 26 -15.94 -3.07 17.83
N ILE A 27 -15.56 -3.96 18.74
CA ILE A 27 -14.95 -3.62 20.02
C ILE A 27 -13.56 -3.04 19.77
N ILE A 28 -12.77 -3.71 18.94
CA ILE A 28 -11.43 -3.25 18.52
C ILE A 28 -11.51 -1.86 17.88
N SER A 29 -12.46 -1.65 16.97
CA SER A 29 -12.65 -0.36 16.31
C SER A 29 -12.90 0.79 17.30
N ALA A 30 -13.77 0.56 18.29
CA ALA A 30 -14.06 1.53 19.34
C ALA A 30 -12.84 1.77 20.25
N ARG A 31 -12.16 0.70 20.66
CA ARG A 31 -10.97 0.73 21.52
C ARG A 31 -9.84 1.56 20.93
N PHE A 32 -9.52 1.34 19.65
CA PHE A 32 -8.34 1.95 19.01
C PHE A 32 -8.64 3.22 18.21
N GLY A 33 -9.92 3.60 18.06
CA GLY A 33 -10.34 4.73 17.21
C GLY A 33 -10.02 4.49 15.73
N VAL A 34 -10.15 3.24 15.27
CA VAL A 34 -9.84 2.83 13.89
C VAL A 34 -11.13 2.33 13.24
N PRO A 35 -11.47 2.74 12.00
CA PRO A 35 -12.64 2.22 11.31
C PRO A 35 -12.62 0.70 11.18
N ARG A 36 -13.76 0.03 11.38
CA ARG A 36 -13.88 -1.44 11.31
C ARG A 36 -13.33 -2.03 10.01
N THR A 37 -13.57 -1.35 8.89
CA THR A 37 -13.05 -1.76 7.58
C THR A 37 -11.52 -1.76 7.54
N GLN A 38 -10.87 -0.75 8.14
CA GLN A 38 -9.42 -0.70 8.26
C GLN A 38 -8.86 -1.81 9.16
N VAL A 39 -9.52 -2.12 10.27
CA VAL A 39 -9.12 -3.25 11.14
C VAL A 39 -9.14 -4.55 10.34
N ARG A 40 -10.25 -4.84 9.63
CA ARG A 40 -10.37 -6.02 8.76
C ARG A 40 -9.26 -6.09 7.71
N THR A 41 -8.96 -4.97 7.07
CA THR A 41 -7.88 -4.90 6.07
C THR A 41 -6.52 -5.21 6.69
N TRP A 42 -6.20 -4.68 7.86
CA TRP A 42 -4.91 -4.96 8.52
C TRP A 42 -4.78 -6.41 8.97
N VAL A 43 -5.84 -6.99 9.54
CA VAL A 43 -5.87 -8.42 9.90
C VAL A 43 -5.60 -9.27 8.65
N ALA A 44 -6.34 -9.07 7.57
CA ALA A 44 -6.16 -9.84 6.33
C ALA A 44 -4.75 -9.67 5.72
N LEU A 45 -4.19 -8.44 5.77
CA LEU A 45 -2.82 -8.18 5.31
C LEU A 45 -1.79 -8.88 6.18
N TYR A 46 -2.00 -8.94 7.49
CA TYR A 46 -1.11 -9.62 8.42
C TYR A 46 -1.19 -11.14 8.26
N GLU A 47 -2.37 -11.72 8.11
CA GLU A 47 -2.52 -13.16 7.83
C GLU A 47 -1.77 -13.58 6.56
N LYS A 48 -1.80 -12.73 5.52
CA LYS A 48 -1.17 -13.04 4.23
C LYS A 48 0.33 -12.74 4.17
N HIS A 49 0.79 -11.70 4.87
CA HIS A 49 2.13 -11.13 4.69
C HIS A 49 2.91 -10.91 6.00
N GLY A 50 2.36 -11.29 7.14
CA GLY A 50 2.88 -10.98 8.46
C GLY A 50 3.01 -9.47 8.69
N GLU A 51 3.97 -9.07 9.52
CA GLU A 51 4.25 -7.67 9.84
C GLU A 51 4.50 -6.80 8.60
N LYS A 52 5.07 -7.36 7.52
CA LYS A 52 5.29 -6.63 6.26
C LYS A 52 3.98 -6.08 5.68
N GLY A 53 2.86 -6.77 5.91
CA GLY A 53 1.52 -6.32 5.50
C GLY A 53 1.05 -5.06 6.23
N LEU A 54 1.62 -4.76 7.40
CA LEU A 54 1.21 -3.63 8.23
C LEU A 54 1.99 -2.34 7.95
N ILE A 55 3.14 -2.44 7.28
CA ILE A 55 4.00 -1.29 6.97
C ILE A 55 3.15 -0.18 6.30
N PRO A 56 3.04 1.02 6.91
CA PRO A 56 2.32 2.12 6.32
C PRO A 56 2.87 2.50 4.97
N LYS A 57 2.08 2.25 3.93
CA LYS A 57 2.39 2.70 2.58
C LYS A 57 2.27 4.23 2.52
N PRO A 58 3.24 4.94 1.92
CA PRO A 58 3.13 6.37 1.71
C PRO A 58 1.83 6.69 0.97
N LYS A 59 1.09 7.71 1.43
CA LYS A 59 -0.01 8.28 0.65
C LYS A 59 0.59 9.12 -0.46
N GLY A 60 0.34 8.75 -1.71
CA GLY A 60 0.81 9.47 -2.89
C GLY A 60 1.61 8.60 -3.86
N VAL A 61 2.10 9.24 -4.91
CA VAL A 61 3.07 8.68 -5.84
C VAL A 61 4.31 8.26 -5.02
N SER A 62 4.76 7.00 -5.12
CA SER A 62 6.03 6.54 -4.50
C SER A 62 7.09 7.61 -4.67
N ALA A 63 7.72 8.11 -3.61
CA ALA A 63 8.78 9.12 -3.75
C ALA A 63 10.03 8.55 -4.43
N ASP A 64 10.17 7.22 -4.45
CA ASP A 64 11.26 6.51 -5.10
C ASP A 64 11.01 6.43 -6.63
N PRO A 65 11.81 7.13 -7.44
CA PRO A 65 11.73 7.07 -8.89
C PRO A 65 12.03 5.69 -9.47
N GLU A 66 12.95 4.94 -8.87
CA GLU A 66 13.39 3.66 -9.38
C GLU A 66 12.30 2.60 -9.19
N LEU A 67 11.53 2.69 -8.10
CA LEU A 67 10.32 1.88 -7.95
C LEU A 67 9.30 2.15 -9.08
N ARG A 68 9.08 3.42 -9.46
CA ARG A 68 8.14 3.77 -10.53
C ARG A 68 8.58 3.17 -11.87
N ILE A 69 9.87 3.27 -12.18
CA ILE A 69 10.46 2.72 -13.41
C ILE A 69 10.30 1.20 -13.43
N LYS A 70 10.64 0.50 -12.33
CA LYS A 70 10.46 -0.96 -12.23
C LYS A 70 9.01 -1.38 -12.44
N VAL A 71 8.07 -0.66 -11.82
CA VAL A 71 6.63 -0.95 -11.95
C VAL A 71 6.16 -0.77 -13.39
N VAL A 72 6.54 0.32 -14.04
CA VAL A 72 6.16 0.57 -15.44
C VAL A 72 6.78 -0.48 -16.37
N LYS A 73 8.06 -0.81 -16.20
CA LYS A 73 8.73 -1.88 -16.97
C LYS A 73 8.02 -3.22 -16.80
N ALA A 74 7.59 -3.59 -15.60
CA ALA A 74 6.82 -4.81 -15.40
C ALA A 74 5.48 -4.81 -16.15
N VAL A 75 4.82 -3.66 -16.30
CA VAL A 75 3.59 -3.55 -17.09
C VAL A 75 3.87 -3.71 -18.59
N ILE A 76 4.89 -3.02 -19.12
CA ILE A 76 5.16 -2.98 -20.57
C ILE A 76 5.94 -4.21 -21.09
N GLU A 77 6.95 -4.68 -20.34
CA GLU A 77 7.85 -5.78 -20.73
C GLU A 77 7.32 -7.14 -20.27
N GLN A 78 6.71 -7.20 -19.08
CA GLN A 78 6.19 -8.46 -18.53
C GLN A 78 4.67 -8.60 -18.70
N HIS A 79 4.04 -7.68 -19.46
CA HIS A 79 2.61 -7.66 -19.76
C HIS A 79 1.70 -7.77 -18.53
N MET A 80 2.16 -7.29 -17.37
CA MET A 80 1.33 -7.28 -16.16
C MET A 80 0.18 -6.29 -16.30
N SER A 81 -1.02 -6.70 -15.90
CA SER A 81 -2.11 -5.74 -15.71
C SER A 81 -1.78 -4.74 -14.59
N LEU A 82 -2.40 -3.56 -14.62
CA LEU A 82 -2.20 -2.53 -13.59
C LEU A 82 -2.48 -3.04 -12.16
N ASN A 83 -3.46 -3.94 -12.02
CA ASN A 83 -3.79 -4.57 -10.74
C ASN A 83 -2.75 -5.60 -10.30
N GLN A 84 -2.25 -6.43 -11.23
CA GLN A 84 -1.15 -7.36 -10.93
C GLN A 84 0.12 -6.60 -10.52
N ALA A 85 0.50 -5.55 -11.24
CA ALA A 85 1.64 -4.71 -10.89
C ALA A 85 1.44 -4.05 -9.51
N ALA A 86 0.26 -3.49 -9.24
CA ALA A 86 -0.03 -2.90 -7.92
C ALA A 86 0.05 -3.92 -6.78
N ALA A 87 -0.43 -5.15 -7.00
CA ALA A 87 -0.32 -6.22 -6.02
C ALA A 87 1.13 -6.68 -5.82
N HIS A 88 1.85 -6.92 -6.93
CA HIS A 88 3.23 -7.41 -6.94
C HIS A 88 4.19 -6.43 -6.24
N PHE A 89 4.10 -5.14 -6.56
CA PHE A 89 4.93 -4.09 -5.96
C PHE A 89 4.35 -3.51 -4.68
N MET A 90 3.30 -4.14 -4.13
CA MET A 90 2.66 -3.72 -2.89
C MET A 90 2.26 -2.23 -2.89
N LEU A 91 1.69 -1.73 -3.98
CA LEU A 91 1.22 -0.35 -4.09
C LEU A 91 -0.14 -0.17 -3.37
N ALA A 92 -0.54 1.08 -3.17
CA ALA A 92 -1.84 1.41 -2.57
C ALA A 92 -3.03 1.18 -3.52
N GLY A 93 -2.77 0.99 -4.83
CA GLY A 93 -3.77 0.69 -5.84
C GLY A 93 -3.23 0.88 -7.26
N SER A 94 -3.98 0.40 -8.25
CA SER A 94 -3.63 0.48 -9.68
C SER A 94 -3.68 1.90 -10.25
N GLY A 95 -4.36 2.85 -9.59
CA GLY A 95 -4.41 4.26 -10.00
C GLY A 95 -3.03 4.92 -10.07
N SER A 96 -2.11 4.58 -9.16
CA SER A 96 -0.72 5.06 -9.23
C SER A 96 0.00 4.50 -10.46
N VAL A 97 -0.22 3.21 -10.77
CA VAL A 97 0.39 2.54 -11.93
C VAL A 97 -0.09 3.17 -13.23
N ALA A 98 -1.39 3.41 -13.35
CA ALA A 98 -1.99 4.08 -14.51
C ALA A 98 -1.37 5.47 -14.75
N ARG A 99 -1.22 6.25 -13.67
CA ARG A 99 -0.58 7.58 -13.74
C ARG A 99 0.87 7.50 -14.18
N TRP A 100 1.64 6.53 -13.68
CA TRP A 100 3.05 6.36 -14.06
C TRP A 100 3.19 5.93 -15.52
N LEU A 101 2.34 5.00 -15.98
CA LEU A 101 2.34 4.56 -17.35
C LEU A 101 2.11 5.74 -18.32
N LYS A 102 1.11 6.58 -18.04
CA LYS A 102 0.86 7.79 -18.83
C LYS A 102 2.06 8.74 -18.87
N VAL A 103 2.69 8.99 -17.72
CA VAL A 103 3.88 9.86 -17.66
C VAL A 103 5.05 9.28 -18.44
N TYR A 104 5.22 7.95 -18.41
CA TYR A 104 6.25 7.26 -19.16
C TYR A 104 5.99 7.31 -20.66
N GLU A 105 4.75 7.13 -21.10
CA GLU A 105 4.36 7.25 -22.52
C GLU A 105 4.61 8.67 -23.06
N GLU A 106 4.37 9.71 -22.25
CA GLU A 106 4.57 11.10 -22.67
C GLU A 106 6.03 11.58 -22.59
N ARG A 107 6.80 11.09 -21.61
CA ARG A 107 8.10 11.71 -21.22
C ARG A 107 9.21 10.70 -20.90
N GLY A 108 8.98 9.41 -21.10
CA GLY A 108 9.92 8.34 -20.79
C GLY A 108 10.31 8.26 -19.32
N GLU A 109 11.45 7.61 -19.04
CA GLU A 109 11.98 7.48 -17.67
C GLU A 109 12.28 8.84 -17.01
N ALA A 110 12.70 9.85 -17.79
CA ALA A 110 12.95 11.20 -17.28
C ALA A 110 11.69 11.82 -16.66
N GLY A 111 10.52 11.61 -17.28
CA GLY A 111 9.23 12.02 -16.73
C GLY A 111 8.91 11.35 -15.40
N LEU A 112 9.18 10.05 -15.27
CA LEU A 112 8.98 9.31 -14.03
C LEU A 112 9.91 9.80 -12.91
N ARG A 113 11.16 10.15 -13.24
CA ARG A 113 12.11 10.73 -12.28
C ARG A 113 11.71 12.14 -11.82
N ALA A 114 11.11 12.93 -12.70
CA ALA A 114 10.66 14.28 -12.40
C ALA A 114 9.31 14.36 -11.66
N LEU A 115 8.57 13.25 -11.52
CA LEU A 115 7.24 13.24 -10.92
C LEU A 115 7.31 13.51 -9.40
N LYS A 116 6.62 14.55 -8.92
CA LYS A 116 6.57 14.95 -7.50
C LYS A 116 5.36 14.37 -6.79
#